data_AF-G1VEI5-F1
#
_entry.id   AF-G1VEI5-F1
#
_cell.length_a   1.000
_cell.length_b   1.000
_cell.length_c   1.000
_cell.angle_alpha   90.00
_cell.angle_beta   90.00
_cell.angle_gamma   90.00
#
_symmetry.space_group_name_H-M   'P 1'
#
loop_
_entity.id
_entity.type
_entity.pdbx_description
1 polymer ?
#
loop_
_entity_poly.entity_id
_entity_poly.type
_entity_poly.pdbx_seq_one_letter_code
_entity_poly.pdbx_strand_id
1 'polypeptide(L)'
;MLKIKNNDYAFLKGIECRFWQVEENLYRLQTSFKEGLLGIGFKRYENSKTNEFLSDKVFITLSAEQIQSAFRRENYCNYQAGKYYLENIILEKNEIILSPELETKKKLGLHLYDDRRIHLPYDSFVNEVTDVWEERTPIEGFKFDVEPIVYLKKDGVWLVEL
;
A
#
# COMPACT_ATOMS: atom_id res chain seq x y z
N MET A 1 -10.86 8.28 -8.03
CA MET A 1 -9.67 7.65 -8.65
C MET A 1 -9.06 6.54 -7.78
N LEU A 2 -8.72 5.39 -8.36
CA LEU A 2 -8.13 4.24 -7.66
C LEU A 2 -6.90 4.67 -6.85
N LYS A 3 -6.88 4.34 -5.57
CA LYS A 3 -5.74 4.53 -4.68
C LYS A 3 -5.17 3.18 -4.29
N ILE A 4 -3.90 2.95 -4.63
CA ILE A 4 -3.18 1.75 -4.22
C ILE A 4 -2.22 2.05 -3.08
N LYS A 5 -1.91 1.01 -2.32
CA LYS A 5 -1.07 1.06 -1.13
C LYS A 5 -0.10 -0.12 -1.17
N ASN A 6 1.15 0.12 -1.55
CA ASN A 6 2.19 -0.91 -1.57
C ASN A 6 3.25 -0.57 -0.52
N ASN A 7 3.08 -1.08 0.72
CA ASN A 7 3.95 -0.75 1.86
C ASN A 7 3.63 -1.64 3.07
N ASP A 8 4.41 -1.47 4.12
CA ASP A 8 4.15 -2.03 5.44
C ASP A 8 3.13 -1.15 6.20
N TYR A 9 2.09 -1.78 6.75
CA TYR A 9 0.99 -1.16 7.48
C TYR A 9 0.80 -1.79 8.86
N ALA A 10 0.39 -0.97 9.82
CA ALA A 10 0.09 -1.40 11.18
C ALA A 10 -1.19 -0.72 11.69
N PHE A 11 -1.87 -1.42 12.60
CA PHE A 11 -3.02 -0.86 13.32
C PHE A 11 -2.63 -0.36 14.71
N LEU A 12 -3.08 0.85 15.02
CA LEU A 12 -3.02 1.44 16.35
C LEU A 12 -4.40 1.99 16.73
N LYS A 13 -5.02 1.39 17.75
CA LYS A 13 -6.38 1.73 18.21
C LYS A 13 -7.41 1.79 17.06
N GLY A 14 -7.35 0.82 16.15
CA GLY A 14 -8.23 0.76 14.97
C GLY A 14 -7.87 1.72 13.83
N ILE A 15 -6.77 2.47 13.94
CA ILE A 15 -6.28 3.36 12.90
C ILE A 15 -5.20 2.64 12.10
N GLU A 16 -5.43 2.50 10.80
CA GLU A 16 -4.41 2.01 9.88
C GLU A 16 -3.37 3.11 9.59
N CYS A 17 -2.11 2.76 9.83
CA CYS A 17 -0.97 3.62 9.60
C CYS A 17 0.03 2.92 8.68
N ARG A 18 0.69 3.67 7.80
CA ARG A 18 1.96 3.19 7.24
C ARG A 18 2.94 3.08 8.41
N PHE A 19 3.75 2.04 8.46
CA PHE A 19 4.75 1.93 9.52
C PHE A 19 6.09 1.41 9.00
N TRP A 20 7.15 1.75 9.71
CA TRP A 20 8.51 1.27 9.45
C TRP A 20 9.33 1.32 10.74
N GLN A 21 10.34 0.47 10.81
CA GLN A 21 11.28 0.46 11.92
C GLN A 21 12.20 1.69 11.82
N VAL A 22 12.41 2.38 12.95
CA VAL A 22 13.36 3.51 13.05
C VAL A 22 14.60 3.15 13.85
N GLU A 23 14.45 2.32 14.88
CA GLU A 23 15.54 1.78 15.71
C GLU A 23 15.16 0.37 16.18
N GLU A 24 16.06 -0.33 16.87
CA GLU A 24 15.76 -1.63 17.44
C GLU A 24 14.52 -1.56 18.34
N ASN A 25 13.51 -2.38 18.05
CA ASN A 25 12.22 -2.40 18.73
C ASN A 25 11.47 -1.05 18.77
N LEU A 26 11.77 -0.11 17.87
CA LEU A 26 11.07 1.18 17.76
C LEU A 26 10.56 1.41 16.34
N TYR A 27 9.28 1.71 16.22
CA TYR A 27 8.57 1.83 14.97
C TYR A 27 7.86 3.18 14.88
N ARG A 28 7.92 3.78 13.70
CA ARG A 28 7.16 4.99 13.40
C ARG A 28 5.91 4.62 12.62
N LEU A 29 4.76 5.04 13.13
CA LEU A 29 3.48 4.95 12.45
C LEU A 29 3.11 6.34 11.91
N GLN A 30 2.65 6.41 10.68
CA GLN A 30 2.25 7.64 10.00
C GLN A 30 0.87 7.50 9.34
N THR A 31 0.04 8.52 9.47
CA THR A 31 -1.26 8.60 8.81
C THR A 31 -1.66 10.05 8.52
N SER A 32 -2.76 10.27 7.80
CA SER A 32 -3.29 11.62 7.55
C SER A 32 -3.81 12.26 8.84
N PHE A 33 -3.59 13.56 8.99
CA PHE A 33 -4.03 14.34 10.14
C PHE A 33 -5.55 14.30 10.29
N LYS A 34 -5.99 13.99 11.51
CA LYS A 34 -7.34 14.20 12.02
C LYS A 34 -7.18 14.74 13.42
N GLU A 35 -7.99 15.72 13.81
CA GLU A 35 -7.83 16.47 15.07
C GLU A 35 -7.76 15.56 16.30
N GLY A 36 -8.59 14.51 16.35
CA GLY A 36 -8.60 13.54 17.45
C GLY A 36 -7.32 12.69 17.60
N LEU A 37 -6.43 12.67 16.61
CA LEU A 37 -5.20 11.87 16.68
C LEU A 37 -4.18 12.44 17.67
N LEU A 38 -4.18 13.75 17.89
CA LEU A 38 -3.28 14.40 18.84
C LEU A 38 -3.57 13.93 20.28
N GLY A 39 -4.85 13.76 20.62
CA GLY A 39 -5.29 13.27 21.94
C GLY A 39 -4.90 11.83 22.25
N ILE A 40 -4.48 11.04 21.25
CA ILE A 40 -3.99 9.68 21.44
C ILE A 40 -2.47 9.54 21.22
N GLY A 41 -1.75 10.66 21.13
CA GLY A 41 -0.28 10.72 21.16
C GLY A 41 0.41 10.93 19.80
N PHE A 42 -0.35 11.10 18.71
CA PHE A 42 0.25 11.50 17.44
C PHE A 42 0.79 12.93 17.50
N LYS A 43 1.86 13.17 16.75
CA LYS A 43 2.54 14.47 16.62
C LYS A 43 2.47 14.94 15.18
N ARG A 44 2.41 16.27 14.99
CA ARG A 44 2.54 16.87 13.66
C ARG A 44 4.01 16.95 13.28
N TYR A 45 4.28 16.92 11.98
CA TYR A 45 5.59 17.31 11.47
C TYR A 45 5.68 18.83 11.52
N GLU A 46 6.53 19.34 12.40
CA GLU A 46 6.71 20.76 12.65
C GLU A 46 8.13 21.17 12.32
N ASN A 47 8.26 22.34 11.68
CA ASN A 47 9.55 23.00 11.55
C ASN A 47 9.92 23.61 12.91
N SER A 48 10.98 23.10 13.54
CA SER A 48 11.42 23.58 14.86
C SER A 48 11.83 25.06 14.90
N LYS A 49 12.08 25.68 13.74
CA LYS A 49 12.46 27.10 13.64
C LYS A 49 11.28 28.02 13.37
N THR A 50 10.29 27.57 12.59
CA THR A 50 9.16 28.41 12.15
C THR A 50 7.82 28.03 12.80
N ASN A 51 7.76 26.90 13.51
CA ASN A 51 6.53 26.27 14.02
C ASN A 51 5.48 25.98 12.93
N GLU A 52 5.90 25.97 11.66
CA GLU A 52 5.01 25.64 10.55
C GLU A 52 4.84 24.13 10.42
N PHE A 53 3.62 23.71 10.09
CA PHE A 53 3.33 22.31 9.81
C PHE A 53 3.82 21.94 8.41
N LEU A 54 4.73 20.98 8.36
CA LEU A 54 5.41 20.54 7.14
C LEU A 54 4.58 19.57 6.31
N SER A 55 3.49 19.05 6.85
CA SER A 55 2.71 17.98 6.25
C SER A 55 1.27 17.94 6.77
N ASP A 56 0.37 17.42 5.94
CA ASP A 56 -0.96 16.95 6.31
C ASP A 56 -0.91 15.61 7.06
N LYS A 57 0.28 15.06 7.32
CA LYS A 57 0.49 13.82 8.04
C LYS A 57 0.83 14.07 9.51
N VAL A 58 0.53 13.05 10.30
CA VAL A 58 0.97 12.93 11.69
C VAL A 58 1.67 11.61 11.90
N PHE A 59 2.49 11.55 12.95
CA PHE A 59 3.23 10.34 13.30
C PHE A 59 3.24 10.08 14.80
N ILE A 60 3.49 8.83 15.16
CA ILE A 60 3.79 8.40 16.54
C ILE A 60 4.91 7.37 16.48
N THR A 61 5.81 7.38 17.46
CA THR A 61 6.85 6.35 17.61
C THR A 61 6.50 5.47 18.80
N LEU A 62 6.51 4.16 18.60
CA LEU A 62 6.06 3.16 19.57
C LEU A 62 6.99 1.95 19.58
N SER A 63 6.99 1.18 20.67
CA SER A 63 7.60 -0.16 20.67
C SER A 63 6.71 -1.19 19.97
N ALA A 64 7.27 -2.35 19.58
CA ALA A 64 6.50 -3.40 18.90
C ALA A 64 5.26 -3.84 19.71
N GLU A 65 5.41 -3.94 21.04
CA GLU A 65 4.36 -4.39 21.97
C GLU A 65 3.12 -3.48 22.00
N GLN A 66 3.29 -2.21 21.60
CA GLN A 66 2.21 -1.23 21.57
C GLN A 66 1.43 -1.25 20.24
N ILE A 67 1.90 -2.00 19.23
CA ILE A 67 1.28 -2.12 17.92
C ILE A 67 0.31 -3.30 17.93
N GLN A 68 -0.94 -3.07 17.48
CA GLN A 68 -2.00 -4.09 17.58
C GLN A 68 -1.79 -5.25 16.60
N SER A 69 -1.44 -4.91 15.37
CA SER A 69 -1.17 -5.85 14.28
C SER A 69 -0.37 -5.13 13.19
N ALA A 70 0.37 -5.90 12.40
CA ALA A 70 1.10 -5.39 11.27
C ALA A 70 1.16 -6.38 10.11
N PHE A 71 1.19 -5.85 8.90
CA PHE A 71 1.20 -6.62 7.67
C PHE A 71 1.83 -5.81 6.54
N ARG A 72 2.44 -6.50 5.57
CA ARG A 72 2.81 -5.91 4.30
C ARG A 72 1.62 -5.98 3.36
N ARG A 73 1.38 -4.91 2.60
CA ARG A 73 0.34 -4.84 1.57
C ARG A 73 0.99 -4.70 0.21
N GLU A 74 0.54 -5.53 -0.72
CA GLU A 74 0.92 -5.50 -2.13
C GLU A 74 -0.35 -5.59 -2.97
N ASN A 75 -0.43 -4.79 -4.03
CA ASN A 75 -1.59 -4.79 -4.92
C ASN A 75 -1.27 -5.57 -6.19
N TYR A 76 -2.23 -6.35 -6.65
CA TYR A 76 -2.11 -7.19 -7.83
C TYR A 76 -3.33 -7.06 -8.72
N CYS A 77 -3.15 -7.43 -9.99
CA CYS A 77 -4.24 -7.53 -10.94
C CYS A 77 -4.04 -8.69 -11.93
N ASN A 78 -5.14 -9.11 -12.55
CA ASN A 78 -5.10 -9.98 -13.72
C ASN A 78 -5.19 -9.15 -15.00
N TYR A 79 -4.19 -9.30 -15.89
CA TYR A 79 -4.16 -8.64 -17.18
C TYR A 79 -3.63 -9.63 -18.24
N GLN A 80 -4.27 -9.72 -19.40
CA GLN A 80 -3.87 -10.61 -20.51
C GLN A 80 -3.50 -12.05 -20.07
N ALA A 81 -4.31 -12.66 -19.20
CA ALA A 81 -4.10 -14.02 -18.64
C ALA A 81 -2.84 -14.22 -17.77
N GLY A 82 -2.26 -13.13 -17.25
CA GLY A 82 -1.17 -13.12 -16.27
C GLY A 82 -1.54 -12.39 -14.98
N LYS A 83 -0.86 -12.75 -13.88
CA LYS A 83 -0.86 -11.99 -12.62
C LYS A 83 0.25 -10.95 -12.69
N TYR A 84 -0.07 -9.71 -12.32
CA TYR A 84 0.87 -8.60 -12.30
C TYR A 84 0.81 -7.91 -10.94
N TYR A 85 1.97 -7.51 -10.44
CA TYR A 85 2.10 -6.55 -9.35
C TYR A 85 1.78 -5.16 -9.88
N LEU A 86 0.84 -4.48 -9.23
CA LEU A 86 0.43 -3.13 -9.56
C LEU A 86 1.39 -2.16 -8.85
N GLU A 87 2.47 -1.79 -9.53
CA GLU A 87 3.62 -1.10 -8.95
C GLU A 87 3.31 0.35 -8.62
N ASN A 88 2.74 1.08 -9.59
CA ASN A 88 2.48 2.51 -9.43
C ASN A 88 1.33 3.01 -10.32
N ILE A 89 0.75 4.14 -9.92
CA ILE A 89 -0.23 4.92 -10.68
C ILE A 89 0.33 6.34 -10.81
N ILE A 90 0.68 6.75 -12.03
CA ILE A 90 1.20 8.08 -12.36
C ILE A 90 0.11 8.87 -13.08
N LEU A 91 -0.67 9.59 -12.29
CA LEU A 91 -1.91 10.23 -12.74
C LEU A 91 -1.67 11.37 -13.72
N GLU A 92 -0.65 12.19 -13.47
CA GLU A 92 -0.28 13.29 -14.37
C GLU A 92 0.14 12.81 -15.77
N LYS A 93 0.44 11.52 -15.92
CA LYS A 93 0.75 10.86 -17.20
C LYS A 93 -0.34 9.92 -17.69
N ASN A 94 -1.46 9.84 -16.98
CA ASN A 94 -2.52 8.86 -17.24
C ASN A 94 -1.99 7.41 -17.29
N GLU A 95 -1.05 7.04 -16.43
CA GLU A 95 -0.24 5.83 -16.60
C GLU A 95 -0.31 4.89 -15.38
N ILE A 96 -0.47 3.60 -15.65
CA ILE A 96 -0.38 2.49 -14.70
C ILE A 96 0.85 1.67 -15.02
N ILE A 97 1.64 1.35 -14.00
CA ILE A 97 2.83 0.51 -14.12
C ILE A 97 2.54 -0.86 -13.51
N LEU A 98 2.68 -1.89 -14.35
CA LEU A 98 2.51 -3.29 -13.96
C LEU A 98 3.84 -4.04 -14.08
N SER A 99 4.19 -4.80 -13.05
CA SER A 99 5.34 -5.70 -13.07
C SER A 99 4.86 -7.16 -13.15
N PRO A 100 5.29 -7.96 -14.15
CA PRO A 100 4.83 -9.34 -14.28
C PRO A 100 5.38 -10.22 -13.14
N GLU A 101 4.50 -11.01 -12.53
CA GLU A 101 4.91 -12.02 -11.55
C GLU A 101 5.73 -13.14 -12.21
N LEU A 102 6.46 -13.92 -11.41
CA LEU A 102 7.36 -14.96 -11.90
C LEU A 102 6.70 -15.93 -12.89
N GLU A 103 5.50 -16.42 -12.58
CA GLU A 103 4.76 -17.33 -13.48
C GLU A 103 4.30 -16.63 -14.76
N THR A 104 3.95 -15.34 -14.67
CA THR A 104 3.64 -14.52 -15.85
C THR A 104 4.88 -14.31 -16.72
N LYS A 105 6.04 -14.03 -16.13
CA LYS A 105 7.33 -13.94 -16.84
C LYS A 105 7.63 -15.23 -17.61
N LYS A 106 7.46 -16.39 -16.96
CA LYS A 106 7.66 -17.70 -17.60
C LYS A 106 6.74 -17.89 -18.82
N LYS A 107 5.44 -17.57 -18.68
CA LYS A 107 4.46 -17.67 -19.78
C LYS A 107 4.82 -16.74 -20.95
N LEU A 108 5.36 -15.57 -20.66
CA LEU A 108 5.78 -14.59 -21.66
C LEU A 108 7.18 -14.89 -22.26
N GLY A 109 7.86 -15.95 -21.83
CA GLY A 109 9.22 -16.27 -22.27
C GLY A 109 10.27 -15.25 -21.80
N LEU A 110 10.00 -14.53 -20.71
CA LEU A 110 10.90 -13.53 -20.14
C LEU A 110 11.92 -14.19 -19.20
N HIS A 111 13.12 -13.63 -19.14
CA HIS A 111 14.12 -14.03 -18.15
C HIS A 111 13.64 -13.69 -16.72
N LEU A 112 14.10 -14.44 -15.72
CA LEU A 112 13.70 -14.26 -14.32
C LEU A 112 14.02 -12.84 -13.81
N TYR A 113 15.21 -12.36 -14.18
CA TYR A 113 15.71 -11.00 -13.90
C TYR A 113 15.25 -9.94 -14.90
N ASP A 114 14.35 -10.28 -15.83
CA ASP A 114 13.75 -9.29 -16.71
C ASP A 114 12.87 -8.36 -15.86
N ASP A 115 13.23 -7.08 -15.84
CA ASP A 115 12.57 -6.05 -15.04
C ASP A 115 11.68 -5.15 -15.91
N ARG A 116 11.37 -5.57 -17.14
CA ARG A 116 10.45 -4.80 -18.00
C ARG A 116 9.07 -4.71 -17.34
N ARG A 117 8.61 -3.48 -17.20
CA ARG A 117 7.26 -3.16 -16.74
C ARG A 117 6.35 -2.94 -17.94
N ILE A 118 5.07 -3.23 -17.75
CA ILE A 118 4.02 -2.83 -18.70
C ILE A 118 3.50 -1.47 -18.25
N HIS A 119 3.41 -0.55 -19.20
CA HIS A 119 2.85 0.78 -19.01
C HIS A 119 1.50 0.82 -19.72
N LEU A 120 0.42 1.06 -18.99
CA LEU A 120 -0.94 1.11 -19.53
C LEU A 120 -1.57 2.46 -19.25
N PRO A 121 -2.40 2.99 -20.18
CA PRO A 121 -3.27 4.11 -19.84
C PRO A 121 -4.20 3.74 -18.67
N TYR A 122 -4.45 4.68 -17.74
CA TYR A 122 -5.34 4.44 -16.60
C TYR A 122 -6.75 4.02 -17.06
N ASP A 123 -7.29 4.68 -18.09
CA ASP A 123 -8.61 4.34 -18.63
C ASP A 123 -8.65 2.94 -19.24
N SER A 124 -7.58 2.52 -19.93
CA SER A 124 -7.45 1.14 -20.42
C SER A 124 -7.41 0.15 -19.26
N PHE A 125 -6.62 0.42 -18.23
CA PHE A 125 -6.54 -0.43 -17.04
C PHE A 125 -7.91 -0.59 -16.38
N VAL A 126 -8.62 0.52 -16.15
CA VAL A 126 -9.93 0.50 -15.48
C VAL A 126 -10.96 -0.33 -16.24
N ASN A 127 -10.90 -0.34 -17.58
CA ASN A 127 -11.84 -1.04 -18.44
C ASN A 127 -11.44 -2.50 -18.72
N GLU A 128 -10.16 -2.77 -18.95
CA GLU A 128 -9.68 -4.07 -19.45
C GLU A 128 -9.34 -5.07 -18.33
N VAL A 129 -8.92 -4.60 -17.15
CA VAL A 129 -8.57 -5.47 -16.03
C VAL A 129 -9.83 -5.94 -15.31
N THR A 130 -9.99 -7.25 -15.11
CA THR A 130 -11.19 -7.83 -14.47
C THR A 130 -11.09 -7.85 -12.96
N ASP A 131 -9.89 -8.09 -12.44
CA ASP A 131 -9.64 -8.32 -11.02
C ASP A 131 -8.46 -7.48 -10.56
N VAL A 132 -8.66 -6.78 -9.44
CA VAL A 132 -7.64 -6.03 -8.72
C VAL A 132 -7.81 -6.36 -7.25
N TRP A 133 -6.74 -6.74 -6.56
CA TRP A 133 -6.79 -7.13 -5.15
C TRP A 133 -5.54 -6.72 -4.39
N GLU A 134 -5.68 -6.67 -3.08
CA GLU A 134 -4.61 -6.54 -2.11
C GLU A 134 -4.25 -7.93 -1.58
N GLU A 135 -2.98 -8.29 -1.58
CA GLU A 135 -2.44 -9.37 -0.76
C GLU A 135 -1.80 -8.74 0.49
N ARG A 136 -2.15 -9.29 1.65
CA ARG A 136 -1.66 -8.84 2.95
C ARG A 136 -0.88 -9.98 3.59
N THR A 137 0.41 -9.77 3.80
CA THR A 137 1.32 -10.78 4.33
C THR A 137 1.74 -10.44 5.76
N PRO A 138 1.86 -11.45 6.64
CA PRO A 138 2.27 -11.22 8.02
C PRO A 138 3.69 -10.66 8.09
N ILE A 139 3.93 -9.77 9.05
CA ILE A 139 5.29 -9.29 9.39
C ILE A 139 5.72 -10.00 10.68
N GLU A 140 6.91 -10.60 10.64
CA GLU A 140 7.47 -11.33 11.78
C GLU A 140 7.55 -10.44 13.03
N GLY A 141 7.20 -11.01 14.19
CA GLY A 141 7.15 -10.28 15.46
C GLY A 141 5.86 -9.50 15.71
N PHE A 142 4.91 -9.47 14.77
CA PHE A 142 3.62 -8.81 14.94
C PHE A 142 2.44 -9.78 14.79
N LYS A 143 1.33 -9.46 15.46
CA LYS A 143 0.06 -10.15 15.24
C LYS A 143 -0.41 -9.89 13.81
N PHE A 144 -0.88 -10.93 13.14
CA PHE A 144 -1.57 -10.83 11.85
C PHE A 144 -3.08 -11.10 12.06
N ASP A 145 -3.89 -10.05 11.98
CA ASP A 145 -5.32 -10.07 12.35
C ASP A 145 -6.14 -9.25 11.35
N VAL A 146 -5.95 -9.56 10.07
CA VAL A 146 -6.62 -8.92 8.94
C VAL A 146 -6.94 -9.97 7.87
N GLU A 147 -7.92 -9.67 7.02
CA GLU A 147 -8.21 -10.49 5.84
C GLU A 147 -6.98 -10.53 4.91
N PRO A 148 -6.42 -11.70 4.56
CA PRO A 148 -5.20 -11.80 3.75
C PRO A 148 -5.37 -11.36 2.30
N ILE A 149 -6.56 -11.51 1.73
CA ILE A 149 -6.85 -11.14 0.34
C ILE A 149 -8.09 -10.25 0.30
N VAL A 150 -7.94 -9.02 -0.20
CA VAL A 150 -9.06 -8.07 -0.31
C VAL A 150 -9.20 -7.60 -1.74
N TYR A 151 -10.34 -7.89 -2.36
CA TYR A 151 -10.62 -7.44 -3.73
C TYR A 151 -11.03 -5.96 -3.75
N LEU A 152 -10.39 -5.20 -4.64
CA LEU A 152 -10.76 -3.83 -5.02
C LEU A 152 -11.66 -3.83 -6.26
N LYS A 153 -11.42 -4.78 -7.18
CA LYS A 153 -12.25 -5.10 -8.34
C LYS A 153 -12.34 -6.62 -8.45
N LYS A 154 -13.51 -7.16 -8.71
CA LYS A 154 -13.70 -8.60 -8.93
C LYS A 154 -14.72 -8.84 -10.02
N ASP A 155 -14.42 -9.76 -10.94
CA ASP A 155 -15.30 -10.11 -12.05
C ASP A 155 -15.79 -8.87 -12.86
N GLY A 156 -14.91 -7.87 -13.03
CA GLY A 156 -15.23 -6.63 -13.74
C GLY A 156 -15.93 -5.55 -12.90
N VAL A 157 -16.32 -5.84 -11.65
CA VAL A 157 -17.04 -4.92 -10.77
C VAL A 157 -16.11 -4.31 -9.73
N TRP A 158 -16.10 -2.98 -9.63
CA TRP A 158 -15.37 -2.25 -8.59
C TRP A 158 -16.11 -2.34 -7.25
N LEU A 159 -15.40 -2.78 -6.21
CA LEU A 159 -15.91 -2.94 -4.84
C LEU A 159 -15.54 -1.76 -3.94
N VAL A 160 -14.66 -0.89 -4.43
CA VAL A 160 -14.31 0.39 -3.81
C VAL A 160 -14.79 1.52 -4.70
N GLU A 161 -15.00 2.68 -4.11
CA GLU A 161 -15.10 3.90 -4.90
C GLU A 161 -13.78 4.09 -5.65
N LEU A 162 -13.90 4.23 -6.97
CA LEU A 162 -12.80 4.72 -7.78
C LEU A 162 -12.59 6.15 -7.38
#